data_AF-M2PQN6-F1
#
_entry.id   AF-M2PQN6-F1
#
_cell.length_a   1.000
_cell.length_b   1.000
_cell.length_c   1.000
_cell.angle_alpha   90.00
_cell.angle_beta   90.00
_cell.angle_gamma   90.00
#
_symmetry.space_group_name_H-M   'P 1'
#
loop_
_entity.id
_entity.type
_entity.pdbx_description
1 polymer ?
#
loop_
_entity_poly.entity_id
_entity_poly.type
_entity_poly.pdbx_seq_one_letter_code
_entity_poly.pdbx_strand_id
1 'polypeptide(L)'
;MSPNRTRGRLLLVTLSVLLGGVIASASYLMVTDRFQGTALSNLSLSVPDTKGRSGDALAKPPAYFGQTSAPAPAGPEPGSAAPTSSSAAPTSSSAPPSTSSAAPEPPATPSEAPKPTPSKAQDPPRSQDSSLAGQVIDLVNAERADAGCSPVSNESHLATAAQGHSDDMSARNYFSHTTPEGVTFDQRIRTAGYDKPGAENIAKGQQNAAKVMDAWMNSEGHRANILNCKLKKIGVGVNTKGMYWTQNFGY
;
A
#
# COMPACT_ATOMS: atom_id res chain seq x y z
N MET A 1 -2.86 62.49 8.22
CA MET A 1 -3.99 62.52 7.26
C MET A 1 -4.08 61.17 6.58
N SER A 2 -5.27 60.59 6.44
CA SER A 2 -5.52 59.54 5.43
C SER A 2 -5.76 60.18 4.05
N PRO A 3 -5.74 59.39 2.97
CA PRO A 3 -7.03 59.14 2.32
C PRO A 3 -7.35 57.64 2.15
N ASN A 4 -8.53 57.38 1.61
CA ASN A 4 -9.30 56.14 1.73
C ASN A 4 -9.92 55.78 0.35
N ARG A 5 -10.51 54.58 0.25
CA ARG A 5 -11.28 54.00 -0.88
C ARG A 5 -10.39 53.39 -1.99
N THR A 6 -10.84 52.35 -2.72
CA THR A 6 -12.24 51.94 -2.99
C THR A 6 -12.41 50.42 -3.05
N ARG A 7 -13.57 49.91 -2.61
CA ARG A 7 -13.97 48.50 -2.79
C ARG A 7 -14.44 48.24 -4.22
N GLY A 8 -13.88 47.24 -4.90
CA GLY A 8 -14.44 46.65 -6.11
C GLY A 8 -15.19 45.36 -5.79
N ARG A 9 -16.52 45.34 -5.99
CA ARG A 9 -17.37 44.16 -5.79
C ARG A 9 -17.70 43.56 -7.16
N LEU A 10 -16.94 42.56 -7.60
CA LEU A 10 -17.20 41.88 -8.87
C LEU A 10 -18.22 40.75 -8.64
N LEU A 11 -19.46 40.94 -9.09
CA LEU A 11 -20.36 39.82 -9.35
C LEU A 11 -19.90 39.13 -10.64
N LEU A 12 -19.67 37.82 -10.58
CA LEU A 12 -19.61 36.96 -11.74
C LEU A 12 -20.77 35.96 -11.65
N VAL A 13 -21.78 36.20 -12.47
CA VAL A 13 -22.86 35.24 -12.76
C VAL A 13 -22.43 34.48 -14.01
N THR A 14 -22.12 33.20 -13.87
CA THR A 14 -21.85 32.31 -15.01
C THR A 14 -22.68 31.04 -14.91
N LEU A 15 -23.77 31.07 -15.68
CA LEU A 15 -24.64 30.01 -16.16
C LEU A 15 -24.07 28.57 -16.08
N SER A 16 -24.82 27.68 -15.42
CA SER A 16 -24.61 26.23 -15.54
C SER A 16 -25.22 25.72 -16.84
N VAL A 17 -24.43 25.07 -17.69
CA VAL A 17 -24.91 24.25 -18.81
C VAL A 17 -24.46 22.81 -18.59
N LEU A 18 -25.43 21.93 -18.33
CA LEU A 18 -25.21 20.48 -18.27
C LEU A 18 -25.26 19.89 -19.68
N LEU A 19 -24.10 19.71 -20.31
CA LEU A 19 -23.93 18.74 -21.40
C LEU A 19 -22.91 17.68 -20.96
N GLY A 20 -23.30 16.41 -21.10
CA GLY A 20 -22.41 15.30 -20.79
C GLY A 20 -21.29 15.16 -21.81
N GLY A 21 -20.08 14.87 -21.34
CA GLY A 21 -18.91 14.62 -22.19
C GLY A 21 -17.69 14.33 -21.33
N VAL A 22 -17.15 13.12 -21.44
CA VAL A 22 -15.88 12.75 -20.80
C VAL A 22 -14.75 13.51 -21.49
N ILE A 23 -14.06 14.37 -20.74
CA ILE A 23 -12.79 14.98 -21.19
C ILE A 23 -11.75 14.70 -20.11
N ALA A 24 -10.89 13.71 -20.39
CA ALA A 24 -9.65 13.52 -19.64
C ALA A 24 -8.62 14.56 -20.11
N SER A 25 -8.48 15.67 -19.38
CA SER A 25 -7.46 16.69 -19.64
C SER A 25 -6.22 16.45 -18.76
N ALA A 26 -5.28 15.66 -19.29
CA ALA A 26 -3.95 15.52 -18.71
C ALA A 26 -3.10 16.77 -19.01
N SER A 27 -3.10 17.74 -18.08
CA SER A 27 -2.23 18.92 -18.17
C SER A 27 -0.79 18.59 -17.77
N TYR A 28 0.03 18.21 -18.75
CA TYR A 28 1.46 18.02 -18.56
C TYR A 28 2.19 19.37 -18.66
N LEU A 29 2.80 19.84 -17.57
CA LEU A 29 3.61 21.08 -17.58
C LEU A 29 5.09 20.76 -17.78
N MET A 30 5.52 20.63 -19.04
CA MET A 30 6.95 20.70 -19.40
C MET A 30 7.43 22.15 -19.23
N VAL A 31 8.05 22.49 -18.10
CA VAL A 31 8.92 23.67 -18.04
C VAL A 31 10.35 23.21 -18.31
N THR A 32 10.70 23.17 -19.60
CA THR A 32 12.10 23.08 -20.03
C THR A 32 12.69 24.48 -20.04
N ASP A 33 13.40 24.84 -18.98
CA ASP A 33 14.25 26.04 -19.01
C ASP A 33 15.71 25.64 -19.25
N ARG A 34 16.23 26.03 -20.42
CA ARG A 34 17.65 25.92 -20.76
C ARG A 34 18.25 27.32 -20.66
N PHE A 35 19.08 27.55 -19.64
CA PHE A 35 20.06 28.64 -19.69
C PHE A 35 21.48 28.12 -19.88
N GLN A 36 22.21 28.82 -20.76
CA GLN A 36 23.58 28.51 -21.13
C GLN A 36 24.53 28.88 -20.00
N GLY A 37 25.61 28.11 -19.86
CA GLY A 37 26.56 28.30 -18.77
C GLY A 37 27.51 29.49 -18.98
N THR A 38 28.09 29.93 -17.87
CA THR A 38 29.39 30.59 -17.84
C THR A 38 30.21 29.95 -16.72
N ALA A 39 31.41 29.48 -17.06
CA ALA A 39 32.38 29.03 -16.06
C ALA A 39 33.12 30.26 -15.51
N LEU A 40 33.14 30.43 -14.19
CA LEU A 40 34.07 31.34 -13.52
C LEU A 40 34.64 30.67 -12.26
N SER A 41 35.89 30.25 -12.41
CA SER A 41 37.00 30.27 -11.45
C SER A 41 36.72 30.30 -9.94
N ASN A 42 37.22 29.26 -9.27
CA ASN A 42 38.04 29.31 -8.05
C ASN A 42 37.79 30.46 -7.04
N LEU A 43 37.19 30.12 -5.89
CA LEU A 43 37.39 30.87 -4.66
C LEU A 43 37.83 29.91 -3.54
N SER A 44 39.11 29.98 -3.16
CA SER A 44 39.65 29.28 -2.00
C SER A 44 39.04 29.83 -0.72
N LEU A 45 38.51 28.96 0.14
CA LEU A 45 38.28 29.29 1.54
C LEU A 45 39.48 28.83 2.37
N SER A 46 40.29 29.78 2.84
CA SER A 46 41.34 29.51 3.83
C SER A 46 40.73 29.17 5.19
N VAL A 47 41.12 28.03 5.74
CA VAL A 47 40.93 27.71 7.17
C VAL A 47 42.29 27.95 7.87
N PRO A 48 42.36 28.71 8.97
CA PRO A 48 43.63 28.99 9.63
C PRO A 48 44.17 27.76 10.39
N ASP A 49 45.47 27.53 10.26
CA ASP A 49 46.26 26.59 11.07
C ASP A 49 46.08 26.83 12.58
N THR A 50 45.92 25.74 13.34
CA THR A 50 46.42 25.68 14.72
C THR A 50 47.25 24.42 14.90
N LYS A 51 48.47 24.61 15.42
CA LYS A 51 49.54 23.61 15.39
C LYS A 51 49.93 23.20 16.81
N GLY A 52 49.90 21.88 17.06
CA GLY A 52 50.49 21.23 18.23
C GLY A 52 49.48 20.85 19.32
N ARG A 53 49.70 19.77 20.11
CA ARG A 53 50.91 18.92 20.17
C ARG A 53 50.62 17.56 20.85
N SER A 54 51.01 16.47 20.16
CA SER A 54 51.38 15.11 20.62
C SER A 54 50.61 14.40 21.76
N GLY A 55 50.18 13.15 21.49
CA GLY A 55 49.85 12.13 22.48
C GLY A 55 49.56 10.78 21.81
N ASP A 56 50.48 9.83 21.92
CA ASP A 56 50.51 8.59 21.14
C ASP A 56 49.50 7.51 21.58
N ALA A 57 48.93 6.77 20.61
CA ALA A 57 48.73 5.31 20.70
C ALA A 57 48.35 4.69 19.35
N LEU A 58 49.04 3.62 18.95
CA LEU A 58 48.74 2.81 17.76
C LEU A 58 47.53 1.90 17.98
N ALA A 59 46.62 1.85 17.01
CA ALA A 59 45.92 0.62 16.61
C ALA A 59 45.53 0.71 15.12
N LYS A 60 46.17 -0.10 14.28
CA LYS A 60 45.95 -0.11 12.81
C LYS A 60 44.88 -1.14 12.44
N PRO A 61 43.89 -0.81 11.59
CA PRO A 61 42.89 -1.78 11.14
C PRO A 61 43.44 -2.71 10.05
N PRO A 62 42.93 -3.96 9.93
CA PRO A 62 43.08 -4.73 8.71
C PRO A 62 42.11 -4.17 7.66
N ALA A 63 42.67 -3.64 6.57
CA ALA A 63 41.91 -3.43 5.34
C ALA A 63 41.74 -4.76 4.61
N TYR A 64 40.60 -4.96 3.97
CA TYR A 64 40.47 -5.93 2.87
C TYR A 64 39.83 -5.23 1.67
N PHE A 65 40.54 -5.22 0.55
CA PHE A 65 40.14 -4.57 -0.70
C PHE A 65 40.14 -5.61 -1.83
N GLY A 66 39.12 -5.55 -2.68
CA GLY A 66 39.03 -6.29 -3.95
C GLY A 66 38.52 -7.74 -3.84
N GLN A 67 38.04 -8.34 -4.94
CA GLN A 67 37.73 -7.79 -6.26
C GLN A 67 36.86 -8.80 -7.05
N THR A 68 36.08 -8.30 -8.03
CA THR A 68 35.66 -8.98 -9.29
C THR A 68 34.93 -10.35 -9.31
N SER A 69 33.79 -10.33 -10.01
CA SER A 69 33.39 -11.26 -11.09
C SER A 69 32.97 -12.72 -10.81
N ALA A 70 31.89 -13.11 -11.49
CA ALA A 70 31.43 -14.50 -11.64
C ALA A 70 32.39 -15.33 -12.53
N PRO A 71 32.26 -16.67 -12.48
CA PRO A 71 31.73 -17.35 -13.66
C PRO A 71 30.80 -18.55 -13.36
N ALA A 72 29.91 -18.86 -14.33
CA ALA A 72 29.44 -20.22 -14.60
C ALA A 72 30.33 -20.83 -15.71
N PRO A 73 30.44 -22.17 -15.88
CA PRO A 73 29.48 -22.85 -16.76
C PRO A 73 29.23 -24.37 -16.54
N ALA A 74 28.25 -24.88 -17.29
CA ALA A 74 28.12 -26.23 -17.88
C ALA A 74 27.90 -27.49 -16.99
N GLY A 75 26.91 -28.30 -17.40
CA GLY A 75 26.62 -29.66 -16.90
C GLY A 75 27.15 -30.77 -17.82
N PRO A 76 26.53 -31.97 -17.79
CA PRO A 76 25.81 -32.43 -18.99
C PRO A 76 24.46 -33.15 -18.72
N GLU A 77 23.63 -33.21 -19.77
CA GLU A 77 22.43 -34.06 -19.92
C GLU A 77 22.81 -35.52 -20.32
N PRO A 78 21.91 -36.43 -20.82
CA PRO A 78 20.43 -36.49 -20.79
C PRO A 78 19.85 -37.83 -20.29
N GLY A 79 18.52 -37.91 -20.13
CA GLY A 79 17.79 -39.15 -19.85
C GLY A 79 16.37 -39.16 -20.41
N SER A 80 16.20 -39.67 -21.63
CA SER A 80 14.90 -39.74 -22.32
C SER A 80 14.12 -41.02 -21.98
N ALA A 81 12.83 -40.90 -21.62
CA ALA A 81 11.87 -42.01 -21.71
C ALA A 81 10.38 -41.53 -21.67
N ALA A 82 9.77 -41.51 -22.85
CA ALA A 82 8.34 -41.72 -23.10
C ALA A 82 8.24 -42.62 -24.36
N PRO A 83 7.11 -43.26 -24.74
CA PRO A 83 5.74 -43.13 -24.22
C PRO A 83 5.00 -44.48 -23.96
N THR A 84 3.74 -44.46 -23.49
CA THR A 84 2.71 -45.46 -23.86
C THR A 84 1.29 -44.90 -23.70
N SER A 85 0.39 -45.33 -24.59
CA SER A 85 -0.99 -44.83 -24.73
C SER A 85 -2.06 -45.66 -24.01
N SER A 86 -3.16 -45.01 -23.59
CA SER A 86 -4.57 -45.49 -23.64
C SER A 86 -5.46 -44.37 -23.04
N SER A 87 -6.44 -43.75 -23.70
CA SER A 87 -7.53 -44.25 -24.55
C SER A 87 -8.59 -45.08 -23.82
N ALA A 88 -9.61 -44.42 -23.26
CA ALA A 88 -11.01 -44.86 -23.27
C ALA A 88 -11.94 -43.74 -22.75
N ALA A 89 -12.88 -43.30 -23.57
CA ALA A 89 -14.13 -42.70 -23.08
C ALA A 89 -15.19 -43.80 -22.94
N PRO A 90 -16.26 -43.57 -22.16
CA PRO A 90 -17.55 -43.64 -22.84
C PRO A 90 -18.54 -42.52 -22.47
N THR A 91 -19.48 -42.31 -23.38
CA THR A 91 -20.59 -41.35 -23.34
C THR A 91 -21.84 -41.89 -22.63
N SER A 92 -22.57 -41.00 -21.93
CA SER A 92 -24.02 -41.03 -21.65
C SER A 92 -24.35 -39.69 -20.96
N SER A 93 -25.16 -38.75 -21.43
CA SER A 93 -26.33 -38.73 -22.33
C SER A 93 -27.57 -39.46 -21.80
N SER A 94 -28.37 -38.76 -20.97
CA SER A 94 -29.84 -38.85 -20.94
C SER A 94 -30.45 -37.78 -20.04
N ALA A 95 -31.40 -37.02 -20.59
CA ALA A 95 -32.32 -36.12 -19.90
C ALA A 95 -33.55 -35.88 -20.81
N PRO A 96 -34.59 -35.19 -20.30
CA PRO A 96 -35.85 -35.71 -19.73
C PRO A 96 -36.92 -35.92 -20.86
N PRO A 97 -38.26 -35.99 -20.64
CA PRO A 97 -39.05 -35.93 -19.41
C PRO A 97 -40.18 -36.98 -19.30
N SER A 98 -41.00 -36.88 -18.24
CA SER A 98 -42.42 -37.25 -18.27
C SER A 98 -43.22 -36.44 -17.25
N THR A 99 -44.40 -35.99 -17.66
CA THR A 99 -45.35 -35.15 -16.92
C THR A 99 -46.26 -35.96 -15.99
N SER A 100 -46.72 -35.36 -14.89
CA SER A 100 -48.09 -35.61 -14.44
C SER A 100 -48.72 -34.35 -13.87
N SER A 101 -49.98 -34.13 -14.25
CA SER A 101 -50.80 -32.96 -13.91
C SER A 101 -51.74 -33.30 -12.75
N ALA A 102 -51.98 -32.35 -11.85
CA ALA A 102 -53.11 -32.38 -10.93
C ALA A 102 -53.53 -30.96 -10.53
N ALA A 103 -54.77 -30.62 -10.89
CA ALA A 103 -55.55 -29.45 -10.45
C ALA A 103 -57.04 -29.77 -10.76
N PRO A 104 -58.06 -29.07 -10.20
CA PRO A 104 -57.99 -27.94 -9.26
C PRO A 104 -58.90 -28.11 -8.01
N GLU A 105 -58.79 -27.17 -7.05
CA GLU A 105 -59.91 -26.84 -6.13
C GLU A 105 -59.87 -25.33 -5.78
N PRO A 106 -61.00 -24.58 -5.77
CA PRO A 106 -61.06 -23.13 -5.52
C PRO A 106 -61.77 -22.78 -4.19
N PRO A 107 -61.92 -21.48 -3.82
CA PRO A 107 -60.88 -20.51 -3.58
C PRO A 107 -60.97 -19.93 -2.14
N ALA A 108 -59.84 -19.77 -1.44
CA ALA A 108 -59.81 -18.98 -0.20
C ALA A 108 -59.66 -17.48 -0.51
N THR A 109 -60.45 -16.64 0.17
CA THR A 109 -60.57 -15.19 -0.06
C THR A 109 -59.22 -14.45 0.08
N PRO A 110 -58.88 -13.50 -0.81
CA PRO A 110 -57.67 -12.69 -0.64
C PRO A 110 -57.78 -11.77 0.58
N SER A 111 -56.94 -12.01 1.58
CA SER A 111 -56.64 -10.99 2.60
C SER A 111 -55.57 -10.06 2.04
N GLU A 112 -55.84 -8.75 2.05
CA GLU A 112 -55.00 -7.73 1.44
C GLU A 112 -53.68 -7.57 2.20
N ALA A 113 -52.63 -8.27 1.75
CA ALA A 113 -51.29 -8.11 2.29
C ALA A 113 -50.71 -6.74 1.87
N PRO A 114 -50.12 -5.97 2.80
CA PRO A 114 -49.58 -4.66 2.49
C PRO A 114 -48.42 -4.77 1.49
N LYS A 115 -48.56 -4.04 0.39
CA LYS A 115 -47.59 -3.95 -0.71
C LYS A 115 -46.18 -3.64 -0.17
N PRO A 116 -45.14 -4.44 -0.47
CA PRO A 116 -43.78 -4.11 -0.04
C PRO A 116 -43.32 -2.84 -0.76
N THR A 117 -43.08 -1.79 0.02
CA THR A 117 -42.37 -0.58 -0.39
C THR A 117 -41.03 -0.98 -1.03
N PRO A 118 -40.58 -0.35 -2.13
CA PRO A 118 -39.28 -0.67 -2.71
C PRO A 118 -38.18 -0.40 -1.69
N SER A 119 -37.61 -1.47 -1.14
CA SER A 119 -36.44 -1.38 -0.28
C SER A 119 -35.28 -0.86 -1.12
N LYS A 120 -34.94 0.41 -0.93
CA LYS A 120 -33.73 1.00 -1.48
C LYS A 120 -32.57 0.19 -0.92
N ALA A 121 -31.91 -0.59 -1.77
CA ALA A 121 -30.71 -1.33 -1.39
C ALA A 121 -29.71 -0.33 -0.79
N GLN A 122 -29.56 -0.39 0.53
CA GLN A 122 -28.52 0.34 1.23
C GLN A 122 -27.28 -0.52 1.12
N ASP A 123 -26.27 -0.04 0.39
CA ASP A 123 -24.92 -0.55 0.53
C ASP A 123 -24.57 -0.60 2.03
N PRO A 124 -23.93 -1.68 2.53
CA PRO A 124 -23.58 -1.78 3.93
C PRO A 124 -22.73 -0.56 4.32
N PRO A 125 -22.96 0.05 5.50
CA PRO A 125 -22.23 1.23 5.89
C PRO A 125 -20.74 0.88 6.01
N ARG A 126 -19.95 1.29 5.01
CA ARG A 126 -18.49 1.32 5.12
C ARG A 126 -18.17 2.40 6.16
N SER A 127 -18.07 1.96 7.41
CA SER A 127 -17.60 2.77 8.53
C SER A 127 -16.19 3.25 8.24
N GLN A 128 -16.07 4.43 7.62
CA GLN A 128 -14.78 5.05 7.35
C GLN A 128 -14.16 5.45 8.68
N ASP A 129 -13.14 4.70 9.09
CA ASP A 129 -12.32 5.02 10.24
C ASP A 129 -11.53 6.30 9.90
N SER A 130 -11.87 7.38 10.60
CA SER A 130 -11.31 8.71 10.35
C SER A 130 -9.86 8.85 10.83
N SER A 131 -9.32 7.87 11.55
CA SER A 131 -7.90 7.83 11.91
C SER A 131 -7.02 7.67 10.67
N LEU A 132 -5.77 8.13 10.75
CA LEU A 132 -4.79 7.94 9.68
C LEU A 132 -4.51 6.45 9.39
N ALA A 133 -4.60 5.59 10.41
CA ALA A 133 -4.50 4.14 10.28
C ALA A 133 -5.69 3.56 9.50
N GLY A 134 -6.91 3.95 9.86
CA GLY A 134 -8.14 3.59 9.15
C GLY A 134 -8.13 3.98 7.67
N GLN A 135 -7.76 5.23 7.38
CA GLN A 135 -7.62 5.73 6.02
C GLN A 135 -6.60 4.92 5.19
N VAL A 136 -5.48 4.49 5.79
CA VAL A 136 -4.51 3.59 5.12
C VAL A 136 -5.13 2.22 4.83
N ILE A 137 -5.90 1.65 5.76
CA ILE A 137 -6.57 0.34 5.56
C ILE A 137 -7.62 0.42 4.45
N ASP A 138 -8.40 1.50 4.38
CA ASP A 138 -9.36 1.75 3.30
C ASP A 138 -8.65 1.88 1.94
N LEU A 139 -7.52 2.58 1.87
CA LEU A 139 -6.70 2.69 0.66
C LEU A 139 -6.07 1.34 0.24
N VAL A 140 -5.53 0.55 1.18
CA VAL A 140 -5.06 -0.83 0.91
C VAL A 140 -6.18 -1.66 0.30
N ASN A 141 -7.40 -1.55 0.82
CA ASN A 141 -8.53 -2.31 0.34
C ASN A 141 -9.08 -1.82 -1.01
N ALA A 142 -8.80 -0.59 -1.43
CA ALA A 142 -9.02 -0.13 -2.80
C ALA A 142 -8.01 -0.77 -3.77
N GLU A 143 -6.71 -0.61 -3.52
CA GLU A 143 -5.63 -1.18 -4.37
C GLU A 143 -5.77 -2.72 -4.51
N ARG A 144 -6.18 -3.39 -3.42
CA ARG A 144 -6.45 -4.83 -3.43
C ARG A 144 -7.69 -5.21 -4.23
N ALA A 145 -8.74 -4.39 -4.23
CA ALA A 145 -9.92 -4.64 -5.05
C ALA A 145 -9.58 -4.51 -6.55
N ASP A 146 -8.81 -3.49 -6.92
CA ASP A 146 -8.35 -3.28 -8.31
C ASP A 146 -7.44 -4.41 -8.80
N ALA A 147 -6.66 -5.04 -7.89
CA ALA A 147 -5.88 -6.24 -8.16
C ALA A 147 -6.66 -7.57 -8.04
N GLY A 148 -7.97 -7.54 -7.76
CA GLY A 148 -8.80 -8.74 -7.60
C GLY A 148 -8.58 -9.55 -6.31
N CYS A 149 -7.86 -9.02 -5.33
CA CYS A 149 -7.69 -9.62 -4.01
C CYS A 149 -8.91 -9.37 -3.10
N SER A 150 -9.21 -10.30 -2.20
CA SER A 150 -10.11 -10.05 -1.07
C SER A 150 -9.55 -8.94 -0.16
N PRO A 151 -10.41 -8.09 0.44
CA PRO A 151 -9.97 -7.09 1.40
C PRO A 151 -9.30 -7.72 2.63
N VAL A 152 -8.36 -7.00 3.24
CA VAL A 152 -7.81 -7.31 4.56
C VAL A 152 -8.71 -6.73 5.65
N SER A 153 -8.87 -7.45 6.76
CA SER A 153 -9.52 -6.93 7.98
C SER A 153 -8.49 -6.36 8.93
N ASN A 154 -8.82 -5.24 9.61
CA ASN A 154 -8.02 -4.76 10.73
C ASN A 154 -7.92 -5.83 11.83
N GLU A 155 -6.77 -5.88 12.51
CA GLU A 155 -6.43 -6.86 13.54
C GLU A 155 -5.64 -6.14 14.65
N SER A 156 -6.10 -6.28 15.89
CA SER A 156 -5.66 -5.43 17.00
C SER A 156 -4.24 -5.71 17.47
N HIS A 157 -3.77 -6.95 17.36
CA HIS A 157 -2.42 -7.34 17.78
C HIS A 157 -1.38 -6.90 16.74
N LEU A 158 -1.70 -7.03 15.43
CA LEU A 158 -0.93 -6.43 14.34
C LEU A 158 -0.85 -4.90 14.48
N ALA A 159 -1.98 -4.25 14.82
CA ALA A 159 -2.02 -2.80 15.03
C ALA A 159 -1.19 -2.37 16.24
N THR A 160 -1.24 -3.14 17.34
CA THR A 160 -0.39 -2.93 18.53
C THR A 160 1.09 -3.04 18.19
N ALA A 161 1.51 -4.08 17.46
CA ALA A 161 2.89 -4.25 17.02
C ALA A 161 3.35 -3.14 16.07
N ALA A 162 2.47 -2.70 15.16
CA ALA A 162 2.77 -1.62 14.21
C ALA A 162 2.89 -0.26 14.92
N GLN A 163 2.00 0.04 15.87
CA GLN A 163 2.03 1.29 16.62
C GLN A 163 3.29 1.37 17.49
N GLY A 164 3.58 0.30 18.25
CA GLY A 164 4.79 0.20 19.06
C GLY A 164 6.06 0.39 18.25
N HIS A 165 6.14 -0.14 17.03
CA HIS A 165 7.31 0.05 16.15
C HIS A 165 7.43 1.47 15.61
N SER A 166 6.32 2.10 15.19
CA SER A 166 6.32 3.51 14.78
C SER A 166 6.71 4.45 15.93
N ASP A 167 6.26 4.16 17.15
CA ASP A 167 6.61 4.93 18.35
C ASP A 167 8.08 4.74 18.73
N ASP A 168 8.60 3.52 18.64
CA ASP A 168 9.99 3.17 18.94
C ASP A 168 10.99 3.81 17.95
N MET A 169 10.70 3.72 16.64
CA MET A 169 11.46 4.42 15.60
C MET A 169 11.48 5.94 15.82
N SER A 170 10.36 6.53 16.25
CA SER A 170 10.27 7.95 16.57
C SER A 170 11.06 8.33 17.83
N ALA A 171 10.90 7.57 18.91
CA ALA A 171 11.55 7.84 20.19
C ALA A 171 13.07 7.72 20.12
N ARG A 172 13.58 6.74 19.36
CA ARG A 172 15.02 6.42 19.27
C ARG A 172 15.69 6.88 17.97
N ASN A 173 14.96 7.61 17.12
CA ASN A 173 15.43 8.20 15.87
C ASN A 173 16.17 7.22 14.94
N TYR A 174 15.58 6.05 14.71
CA TYR A 174 16.04 5.08 13.72
C TYR A 174 14.94 4.78 12.70
N PHE A 175 15.28 4.13 11.59
CA PHE A 175 14.31 3.72 10.58
C PHE A 175 14.75 2.38 9.97
N SER A 176 14.11 1.30 10.39
CA SER A 176 14.50 -0.08 10.08
C SER A 176 13.36 -1.04 10.40
N HIS A 177 13.25 -2.15 9.67
CA HIS A 177 12.35 -3.26 9.99
C HIS A 177 12.75 -4.03 11.27
N THR A 178 14.02 -3.94 11.64
CA THR A 178 14.59 -4.60 12.82
C THR A 178 15.02 -3.53 13.82
N THR A 179 14.70 -3.71 15.11
CA THR A 179 15.13 -2.76 16.15
C THR A 179 16.67 -2.79 16.31
N PRO A 180 17.30 -1.77 16.93
CA PRO A 180 18.72 -1.78 17.26
C PRO A 180 19.18 -3.01 18.08
N GLU A 181 18.28 -3.65 18.82
CA GLU A 181 18.52 -4.88 19.59
C GLU A 181 18.48 -6.16 18.74
N GLY A 182 18.12 -6.06 17.46
CA GLY A 182 17.94 -7.20 16.56
C GLY A 182 16.52 -7.78 16.53
N VAL A 183 15.53 -7.14 17.16
CA VAL A 183 14.15 -7.67 17.21
C VAL A 183 13.44 -7.43 15.88
N THR A 184 12.99 -8.51 15.23
CA THR A 184 12.37 -8.47 13.89
C THR A 184 10.86 -8.20 13.95
N PHE A 185 10.25 -7.82 12.82
CA PHE A 185 8.81 -7.52 12.74
C PHE A 185 7.94 -8.72 13.15
N ASP A 186 8.31 -9.92 12.74
CA ASP A 186 7.58 -11.15 13.05
C ASP A 186 7.72 -11.57 14.52
N GLN A 187 8.83 -11.18 15.19
CA GLN A 187 8.96 -11.28 16.64
C GLN A 187 8.04 -10.27 17.34
N ARG A 188 8.07 -8.99 16.95
CA ARG A 188 7.18 -7.95 17.52
C ARG A 188 5.70 -8.34 17.40
N ILE A 189 5.29 -8.86 16.24
CA ILE A 189 3.93 -9.34 15.99
C ILE A 189 3.54 -10.51 16.89
N ARG A 190 4.42 -11.50 17.08
CA ARG A 190 4.14 -12.63 17.99
C ARG A 190 4.14 -12.21 19.46
N THR A 191 5.03 -11.30 19.87
CA THR A 191 5.01 -10.69 21.21
C THR A 191 3.71 -9.92 21.48
N ALA A 192 3.13 -9.30 20.45
CA ALA A 192 1.81 -8.67 20.54
C ALA A 192 0.63 -9.67 20.57
N GLY A 193 0.87 -10.99 20.41
CA GLY A 193 -0.16 -12.03 20.53
C GLY A 193 -0.73 -12.56 19.22
N TYR A 194 -0.10 -12.32 18.07
CA TYR A 194 -0.57 -12.83 16.77
C TYR A 194 0.42 -13.81 16.11
N ASP A 195 -0.03 -15.06 15.93
CA ASP A 195 0.84 -16.19 15.58
C ASP A 195 1.27 -16.28 14.11
N LYS A 196 0.63 -15.53 13.20
CA LYS A 196 0.75 -15.70 11.75
C LYS A 196 1.29 -14.46 11.00
N PRO A 197 2.42 -13.86 11.41
CA PRO A 197 3.01 -12.72 10.72
C PRO A 197 3.28 -13.03 9.25
N GLY A 198 2.99 -12.06 8.37
CA GLY A 198 3.10 -12.21 6.92
C GLY A 198 4.11 -11.26 6.28
N ALA A 199 4.00 -9.96 6.56
CA ALA A 199 4.87 -8.93 6.00
C ALA A 199 4.82 -7.63 6.83
N GLU A 200 5.80 -6.75 6.63
CA GLU A 200 5.82 -5.38 7.16
C GLU A 200 6.20 -4.39 6.05
N ASN A 201 5.49 -3.26 5.98
CA ASN A 201 5.86 -2.07 5.22
C ASN A 201 6.12 -0.92 6.21
N ILE A 202 7.20 -0.16 6.05
CA ILE A 202 7.48 1.04 6.85
C ILE A 202 7.66 2.28 5.96
N ALA A 203 7.39 3.47 6.50
CA ALA A 203 7.64 4.74 5.83
C ALA A 203 7.92 5.87 6.84
N LYS A 204 8.52 6.97 6.38
CA LYS A 204 8.87 8.13 7.20
C LYS A 204 8.69 9.43 6.44
N GLY A 205 7.99 10.38 7.06
CA GLY A 205 7.85 11.77 6.58
C GLY A 205 6.61 12.06 5.72
N GLN A 206 5.87 11.04 5.27
CA GLN A 206 4.62 11.23 4.52
C GLN A 206 3.53 11.77 5.45
N GLN A 207 2.90 12.88 5.08
CA GLN A 207 2.06 13.67 6.00
C GLN A 207 0.62 13.16 6.14
N ASN A 208 0.19 12.19 5.31
CA ASN A 208 -1.16 11.64 5.33
C ASN A 208 -1.21 10.25 4.65
N ALA A 209 -2.35 9.57 4.82
CA ALA A 209 -2.61 8.23 4.29
C ALA A 209 -2.41 8.11 2.77
N ALA A 210 -2.85 9.09 1.98
CA ALA A 210 -2.70 9.08 0.53
C ALA A 210 -1.22 9.17 0.11
N LYS A 211 -0.42 10.01 0.77
CA LYS A 211 1.02 10.15 0.47
C LYS A 211 1.85 8.95 0.89
N VAL A 212 1.48 8.24 1.96
CA VAL A 212 2.16 6.99 2.33
C VAL A 212 1.73 5.83 1.43
N MET A 213 0.47 5.77 1.01
CA MET A 213 0.01 4.78 0.03
C MET A 213 0.72 4.93 -1.31
N ASP A 214 0.77 6.14 -1.87
CA ASP A 214 1.51 6.44 -3.10
C ASP A 214 2.99 6.05 -3.01
N ALA A 215 3.64 6.31 -1.87
CA ALA A 215 5.04 5.91 -1.64
C ALA A 215 5.23 4.38 -1.56
N TRP A 216 4.32 3.65 -0.93
CA TRP A 216 4.38 2.19 -0.89
C TRP A 216 4.02 1.56 -2.24
N MET A 217 2.98 2.05 -2.91
CA MET A 217 2.57 1.54 -4.22
C MET A 217 3.61 1.85 -5.30
N ASN A 218 4.43 2.90 -5.18
CA ASN A 218 5.56 3.13 -6.10
C ASN A 218 6.85 2.34 -5.76
N SER A 219 6.84 1.50 -4.73
CA SER A 219 7.95 0.59 -4.39
C SER A 219 7.56 -0.87 -4.63
N GLU A 220 8.34 -1.59 -5.43
CA GLU A 220 8.05 -2.97 -5.82
C GLU A 220 7.83 -3.91 -4.61
N GLY A 221 8.73 -3.86 -3.62
CA GLY A 221 8.63 -4.70 -2.42
C GLY A 221 7.41 -4.36 -1.55
N HIS A 222 7.13 -3.07 -1.34
CA HIS A 222 5.98 -2.65 -0.54
C HIS A 222 4.64 -2.94 -1.24
N ARG A 223 4.58 -2.73 -2.56
CA ARG A 223 3.44 -3.10 -3.42
C ARG A 223 3.20 -4.61 -3.39
N ALA A 224 4.26 -5.42 -3.48
CA ALA A 224 4.14 -6.88 -3.44
C ALA A 224 3.51 -7.37 -2.11
N ASN A 225 3.82 -6.72 -0.99
CA ASN A 225 3.16 -6.99 0.29
C ASN A 225 1.67 -6.61 0.26
N ILE A 226 1.33 -5.40 -0.18
CA ILE A 226 -0.07 -4.91 -0.25
C ILE A 226 -0.94 -5.81 -1.15
N LEU A 227 -0.43 -6.18 -2.32
CA LEU A 227 -1.15 -6.97 -3.34
C LEU A 227 -1.02 -8.50 -3.17
N ASN A 228 -0.39 -8.98 -2.10
CA ASN A 228 -0.37 -10.41 -1.81
C ASN A 228 -1.77 -10.87 -1.32
N CYS A 229 -2.57 -11.44 -2.23
CA CYS A 229 -3.93 -11.89 -1.92
C CYS A 229 -4.02 -12.99 -0.84
N LYS A 230 -2.89 -13.63 -0.46
CA LYS A 230 -2.87 -14.62 0.64
C LYS A 230 -2.99 -13.97 2.01
N LEU A 231 -2.51 -12.73 2.18
CA LEU A 231 -2.64 -11.97 3.42
C LEU A 231 -4.10 -11.56 3.63
N LYS A 232 -4.62 -11.74 4.85
CA LYS A 232 -6.03 -11.51 5.24
C LYS A 232 -6.20 -10.52 6.37
N LYS A 233 -5.14 -10.27 7.15
CA LYS A 233 -5.12 -9.35 8.29
C LYS A 233 -4.14 -8.22 8.06
N ILE A 234 -4.47 -7.05 8.59
CA ILE A 234 -3.63 -5.86 8.59
C ILE A 234 -3.71 -5.17 9.95
N GLY A 235 -2.63 -4.53 10.37
CA GLY A 235 -2.62 -3.53 11.43
C GLY A 235 -1.72 -2.38 11.03
N VAL A 236 -2.16 -1.15 11.29
CA VAL A 236 -1.42 0.06 10.92
C VAL A 236 -1.18 0.91 12.16
N GLY A 237 0.06 1.37 12.33
CA GLY A 237 0.48 2.23 13.42
C GLY A 237 1.22 3.45 12.89
N VAL A 238 0.93 4.61 13.48
CA VAL A 238 1.51 5.89 13.05
C VAL A 238 1.95 6.72 14.25
N ASN A 239 3.19 7.20 14.20
CA ASN A 239 3.68 8.21 15.14
C ASN A 239 3.83 9.54 14.40
N THR A 240 3.02 10.53 14.78
CA THR A 240 2.96 11.83 14.12
C THR A 240 4.21 12.69 14.37
N LYS A 241 5.00 12.42 15.42
CA LYS A 241 6.30 13.05 15.63
C LYS A 241 7.32 12.46 14.65
N GLY A 242 7.50 13.14 13.51
CA GLY A 242 8.36 12.69 12.41
C GLY A 242 7.63 11.83 11.36
N MET A 243 6.33 11.60 11.52
CA MET A 243 5.47 10.81 10.61
C MET A 243 6.08 9.44 10.28
N TYR A 244 6.29 8.62 11.30
CA TYR A 244 6.69 7.22 11.14
C TYR A 244 5.44 6.36 10.95
N TRP A 245 5.46 5.52 9.91
CA TRP A 245 4.37 4.62 9.55
C TRP A 245 4.87 3.20 9.57
N THR A 246 4.06 2.30 10.13
CA THR A 246 4.25 0.85 10.07
C THR A 246 2.93 0.21 9.68
N GLN A 247 2.99 -0.72 8.74
CA GLN A 247 1.87 -1.51 8.25
C GLN A 247 2.28 -2.98 8.32
N ASN A 248 1.68 -3.71 9.25
CA ASN A 248 1.92 -5.13 9.47
C ASN A 248 0.79 -5.95 8.87
N PHE A 249 1.13 -7.07 8.23
CA PHE A 249 0.18 -8.00 7.63
C PHE A 249 0.26 -9.39 8.23
N GLY A 250 -0.85 -10.13 8.12
CA GLY A 250 -0.97 -11.50 8.61
C GLY A 250 -1.86 -12.39 7.75
N TYR A 251 -1.71 -13.72 7.94
CA TYR A 251 -2.48 -14.77 7.27
C TYR A 251 -3.75 -15.18 8.02
#